data_AF-A0A9D0Y296-F1
#
_entry.id   AF-A0A9D0Y296-F1
#
_cell.length_a   1.000
_cell.length_b   1.000
_cell.length_c   1.000
_cell.angle_alpha   90.00
_cell.angle_beta   90.00
_cell.angle_gamma   90.00
#
_symmetry.space_group_name_H-M   'P 1'
#
loop_
_entity.id
_entity.type
_entity.pdbx_description
1 polymer ?
#
loop_
_entity_poly.entity_id
_entity_poly.type
_entity_poly.pdbx_seq_one_letter_code
_entity_poly.pdbx_strand_id
1 'polypeptide(L)'
;NEESEVLEDFDDEAWLQEQKLKLEKRLRIYKDSLLCILQYAYQYKNLSLQKLNEVITKEERSLLIPNLEIFREIMVELIKNRIFIFDDLRKEREEHFTDEIDGFQINLCLLELIEEQERFKWVKSLEVSRADGDIVEFLNVVDESGQMKKVGCSNVIFTIE
;
A
#
# COMPACT_ATOMS: atom_id res chain seq x y z
N ASN A 1 53.63 0.13 18.33
CA ASN A 1 52.63 -0.87 18.74
C ASN A 1 51.31 -0.17 18.64
N GLU A 2 50.56 -0.51 17.61
CA GLU A 2 49.35 0.20 17.14
C GLU A 2 48.30 0.32 18.27
N GLU A 3 47.95 1.57 18.56
CA GLU A 3 46.82 1.94 19.41
C GLU A 3 45.55 2.04 18.53
N SER A 4 44.57 1.19 18.85
CA SER A 4 43.12 1.44 18.76
C SER A 4 42.57 2.15 17.52
N GLU A 5 42.18 1.34 16.52
CA GLU A 5 41.07 1.65 15.60
C GLU A 5 39.94 0.63 15.85
N VAL A 6 39.16 0.82 16.91
CA VAL A 6 37.90 0.08 17.15
C VAL A 6 36.87 1.08 17.70
N LEU A 7 36.55 2.11 16.93
CA LEU A 7 35.50 3.07 17.28
C LEU A 7 34.87 3.61 15.99
N GLU A 8 33.96 2.84 15.36
CA GLU A 8 32.98 3.37 14.39
C GLU A 8 31.82 2.42 14.03
N ASP A 9 31.84 1.13 14.40
CA ASP A 9 30.82 0.15 13.92
C ASP A 9 29.49 0.11 14.73
N PHE A 10 29.47 0.65 15.96
CA PHE A 10 28.34 0.45 16.89
C PHE A 10 27.17 1.45 16.70
N ASP A 11 27.42 2.62 16.09
CA ASP A 11 26.39 3.64 15.82
C ASP A 11 25.65 3.37 14.49
N ASP A 12 26.34 2.78 13.51
CA ASP A 12 25.74 2.38 12.23
C ASP A 12 24.72 1.25 12.40
N GLU A 13 24.99 0.23 13.23
CA GLU A 13 24.05 -0.89 13.42
C GLU A 13 22.73 -0.44 14.07
N ALA A 14 22.80 0.48 15.05
CA ALA A 14 21.62 1.07 15.69
C ALA A 14 20.82 1.97 14.73
N TRP A 15 21.52 2.76 13.91
CA TRP A 15 20.89 3.59 12.89
C TRP A 15 20.22 2.76 11.78
N LEU A 16 20.87 1.69 11.31
CA LEU A 16 20.30 0.72 10.38
C LEU A 16 19.07 0.01 10.96
N GLN A 17 19.11 -0.39 12.23
CA GLN A 17 17.95 -0.97 12.90
C GLN A 17 16.80 0.03 13.02
N GLU A 18 17.08 1.30 13.35
CA GLU A 18 16.04 2.33 13.44
C GLU A 18 15.40 2.62 12.06
N GLN A 19 16.22 2.70 11.01
CA GLN A 19 15.77 2.80 9.62
C GLN A 19 14.85 1.64 9.24
N LYS A 20 15.29 0.40 9.54
CA LYS A 20 14.52 -0.82 9.26
C LYS A 20 13.18 -0.82 9.99
N LEU A 21 13.16 -0.48 11.28
CA LEU A 21 11.92 -0.40 12.07
C LEU A 21 10.96 0.67 11.54
N LYS A 22 11.48 1.81 11.07
CA LYS A 22 10.67 2.87 10.42
C LYS A 22 10.07 2.35 9.11
N LEU A 23 10.87 1.68 8.29
CA LEU A 23 10.42 1.09 7.04
C LEU A 23 9.34 0.03 7.26
N GLU A 24 9.56 -0.91 8.20
CA GLU A 24 8.59 -1.95 8.55
C GLU A 24 7.26 -1.37 9.05
N LYS A 25 7.31 -0.35 9.90
CA LYS A 25 6.11 0.36 10.35
C LYS A 25 5.37 1.00 9.19
N ARG A 26 6.11 1.67 8.30
CA ARG A 26 5.51 2.32 7.12
C ARG A 26 4.85 1.27 6.23
N LEU A 27 5.57 0.19 5.88
CA LEU A 27 5.08 -0.93 5.10
C LEU A 27 3.82 -1.55 5.69
N ARG A 28 3.76 -1.70 7.01
CA ARG A 28 2.55 -2.19 7.69
C ARG A 28 1.34 -1.30 7.44
N ILE A 29 1.50 0.02 7.53
CA ILE A 29 0.44 0.99 7.24
C ILE A 29 -0.03 0.87 5.78
N TYR A 30 0.90 0.71 4.83
CA TYR A 30 0.53 0.46 3.43
C TYR A 30 -0.25 -0.84 3.26
N LYS A 31 0.22 -1.93 3.89
CA LYS A 31 -0.43 -3.24 3.86
C LYS A 31 -1.85 -3.18 4.44
N ASP A 32 -2.05 -2.50 5.56
CA ASP A 32 -3.38 -2.34 6.18
C ASP A 32 -4.35 -1.58 5.25
N SER A 33 -3.89 -0.51 4.60
CA SER A 33 -4.69 0.26 3.63
C SER A 33 -5.04 -0.57 2.39
N LEU A 34 -4.05 -1.27 1.81
CA LEU A 34 -4.25 -2.17 0.66
C LEU A 34 -5.16 -3.34 0.99
N LEU A 35 -5.01 -3.93 2.19
CA LEU A 35 -5.85 -5.02 2.67
C LEU A 35 -7.31 -4.58 2.73
N CYS A 36 -7.59 -3.37 3.23
CA CYS A 36 -8.92 -2.81 3.23
C CYS A 36 -9.48 -2.75 1.79
N ILE A 37 -8.76 -2.16 0.84
CA ILE A 37 -9.19 -2.09 -0.57
C ILE A 37 -9.46 -3.49 -1.13
N LEU A 38 -8.54 -4.44 -0.94
CA LEU A 38 -8.66 -5.82 -1.41
C LEU A 38 -9.86 -6.56 -0.82
N GLN A 39 -10.14 -6.39 0.47
CA GLN A 39 -11.29 -7.03 1.14
C GLN A 39 -12.60 -6.64 0.48
N TYR A 40 -12.81 -5.34 0.29
CA TYR A 40 -14.04 -4.84 -0.32
C TYR A 40 -14.06 -5.12 -1.82
N ALA A 41 -12.93 -4.95 -2.54
CA ALA A 41 -12.85 -5.29 -3.96
C ALA A 41 -13.15 -6.78 -4.20
N TYR A 42 -12.71 -7.67 -3.30
CA TYR A 42 -12.99 -9.10 -3.40
C TYR A 42 -14.46 -9.43 -3.15
N GLN A 43 -15.06 -8.76 -2.16
CA GLN A 43 -16.48 -8.93 -1.80
C GLN A 43 -17.42 -8.44 -2.91
N TYR A 44 -17.13 -7.28 -3.49
CA TYR A 44 -17.99 -6.64 -4.49
C TYR A 44 -17.63 -7.01 -5.94
N LYS A 45 -16.43 -7.57 -6.18
CA LYS A 45 -15.82 -7.90 -7.49
C LYS A 45 -15.57 -6.71 -8.42
N ASN A 46 -16.43 -5.71 -8.38
CA ASN A 46 -16.28 -4.42 -9.02
C ASN A 46 -16.69 -3.34 -8.03
N LEU A 47 -15.71 -2.56 -7.55
CA LEU A 47 -15.91 -1.58 -6.49
C LEU A 47 -15.34 -0.23 -6.90
N SER A 48 -16.14 0.83 -6.83
CA SER A 48 -15.62 2.18 -6.95
C SER A 48 -15.10 2.72 -5.61
N LEU A 49 -14.12 3.61 -5.66
CA LEU A 49 -13.56 4.30 -4.49
C LEU A 49 -14.64 5.11 -3.77
N GLN A 50 -15.58 5.68 -4.53
CA GLN A 50 -16.75 6.32 -3.97
C GLN A 50 -17.57 5.33 -3.14
N LYS A 51 -17.89 4.17 -3.72
CA LYS A 51 -18.66 3.15 -3.02
C LYS A 51 -17.92 2.64 -1.80
N LEU A 52 -16.61 2.44 -1.89
CA LEU A 52 -15.74 2.08 -0.77
C LEU A 52 -15.91 3.10 0.37
N ASN A 53 -15.78 4.40 0.09
CA ASN A 53 -15.95 5.47 1.08
C ASN A 53 -17.34 5.50 1.75
N GLU A 54 -18.39 5.00 1.07
CA GLU A 54 -19.75 4.89 1.62
C GLU A 54 -19.96 3.65 2.49
N VAL A 55 -19.30 2.52 2.18
CA VAL A 55 -19.52 1.24 2.87
C VAL A 55 -18.57 1.02 4.04
N ILE A 56 -17.37 1.61 4.01
CA ILE A 56 -16.37 1.43 5.07
C ILE A 56 -16.80 2.10 6.37
N THR A 57 -16.44 1.49 7.48
CA THR A 57 -16.63 2.08 8.81
C THR A 57 -15.65 3.22 9.07
N LYS A 58 -15.88 4.00 10.14
CA LYS A 58 -14.95 5.06 10.55
C LYS A 58 -13.55 4.53 10.87
N GLU A 59 -13.48 3.34 11.45
CA GLU A 59 -12.22 2.67 11.82
C GLU A 59 -11.46 2.26 10.56
N GLU A 60 -12.14 1.61 9.61
CA GLU A 60 -11.54 1.22 8.33
C GLU A 60 -11.16 2.42 7.47
N ARG A 61 -11.89 3.53 7.56
CA ARG A 61 -11.50 4.79 6.90
C ARG A 61 -10.13 5.28 7.38
N SER A 62 -9.84 5.17 8.68
CA SER A 62 -8.52 5.51 9.23
C SER A 62 -7.43 4.53 8.80
N LEU A 63 -7.78 3.27 8.49
CA LEU A 63 -6.85 2.30 7.92
C LEU A 63 -6.61 2.55 6.43
N LEU A 64 -7.65 2.88 5.68
CA LEU A 64 -7.59 3.20 4.26
C LEU A 64 -6.82 4.49 4.01
N ILE A 65 -7.09 5.52 4.81
CA ILE A 65 -6.47 6.86 4.70
C ILE A 65 -5.81 7.22 6.03
N PRO A 66 -4.69 6.57 6.36
CA PRO A 66 -3.94 6.84 7.58
C PRO A 66 -3.29 8.23 7.52
N ASN A 67 -2.79 8.60 6.35
CA ASN A 67 -2.33 9.93 6.01
C ASN A 67 -2.64 10.21 4.52
N LEU A 68 -2.93 11.45 4.18
CA LEU A 68 -3.13 11.90 2.80
C LEU A 68 -1.98 11.48 1.87
N GLU A 69 -0.73 11.62 2.29
CA GLU A 69 0.42 11.29 1.44
C GLU A 69 0.54 9.80 1.15
N ILE A 70 0.42 8.97 2.19
CA ILE A 70 0.45 7.51 2.07
C ILE A 70 -0.67 7.06 1.14
N PHE A 71 -1.89 7.57 1.35
CA PHE A 71 -3.03 7.25 0.49
C PHE A 71 -2.81 7.69 -0.96
N ARG A 72 -2.24 8.88 -1.18
CA ARG A 72 -1.91 9.36 -2.51
C ARG A 72 -0.88 8.46 -3.18
N GLU A 73 0.16 8.06 -2.47
CA GLU A 73 1.21 7.18 -2.99
C GLU A 73 0.65 5.82 -3.40
N ILE A 74 -0.18 5.20 -2.55
CA ILE A 74 -0.90 3.96 -2.86
C ILE A 74 -1.74 4.13 -4.12
N MET A 75 -2.59 5.16 -4.16
CA MET A 75 -3.48 5.39 -5.30
C MET A 75 -2.72 5.64 -6.61
N VAL A 76 -1.63 6.40 -6.55
CA VAL A 76 -0.80 6.67 -7.73
C VAL A 76 -0.16 5.38 -8.25
N GLU A 77 0.42 4.55 -7.38
CA GLU A 77 1.06 3.29 -7.80
C GLU A 77 0.02 2.26 -8.29
N LEU A 78 -1.17 2.20 -7.68
CA LEU A 78 -2.29 1.38 -8.17
C LEU A 78 -2.71 1.78 -9.59
N ILE A 79 -2.93 3.07 -9.82
CA ILE A 79 -3.35 3.61 -11.13
C ILE A 79 -2.23 3.50 -12.18
N LYS A 80 -0.97 3.60 -11.76
CA LYS A 80 0.19 3.51 -12.65
C LYS A 80 0.38 2.09 -13.19
N ASN A 81 0.30 1.08 -12.33
CA ASN A 81 0.43 -0.32 -12.74
C ASN A 81 -0.83 -0.84 -13.45
N ARG A 82 -2.02 -0.30 -13.11
CA ARG A 82 -3.35 -0.61 -13.68
C ARG A 82 -3.81 -2.05 -13.48
N ILE A 83 -3.01 -3.05 -13.81
CA ILE A 83 -3.40 -4.45 -13.76
C ILE A 83 -2.30 -5.20 -13.01
N PHE A 84 -2.69 -5.88 -11.95
CA PHE A 84 -1.84 -6.73 -11.14
C PHE A 84 -2.25 -8.17 -11.41
N ILE A 85 -1.43 -8.89 -12.16
CA ILE A 85 -1.64 -10.32 -12.40
C ILE A 85 -0.80 -11.08 -11.40
N PHE A 86 -1.43 -11.72 -10.41
CA PHE A 86 -0.72 -12.31 -9.28
C PHE A 86 0.16 -13.50 -9.67
N ASP A 87 -0.14 -14.19 -10.77
CA ASP A 87 0.74 -15.23 -11.32
C ASP A 87 2.04 -14.64 -11.88
N ASP A 88 1.94 -13.49 -12.55
CA ASP A 88 3.09 -12.76 -13.09
C ASP A 88 3.92 -12.18 -11.95
N LEU A 89 3.29 -11.56 -10.95
CA LEU A 89 3.99 -11.04 -9.77
C LEU A 89 4.80 -12.12 -9.03
N ARG A 90 4.29 -13.36 -8.99
CA ARG A 90 5.03 -14.50 -8.40
C ARG A 90 6.27 -14.84 -9.22
N LYS A 91 6.14 -14.90 -10.56
CA LYS A 91 7.27 -15.16 -11.46
C LYS A 91 8.29 -14.03 -11.39
N GLU A 92 7.85 -12.78 -11.42
CA GLU A 92 8.73 -11.62 -11.28
C GLU A 92 9.52 -11.69 -9.97
N ARG A 93 8.89 -12.07 -8.85
CA ARG A 93 9.57 -12.29 -7.57
C ARG A 93 10.63 -13.41 -7.65
N GLU A 94 10.34 -14.49 -8.36
CA GLU A 94 11.28 -15.61 -8.56
C GLU A 94 12.43 -15.27 -9.53
N GLU A 95 12.20 -14.37 -10.48
CA GLU A 95 13.21 -13.96 -11.48
C GLU A 95 14.08 -12.78 -10.99
N HIS A 96 13.53 -11.89 -10.15
CA HIS A 96 14.21 -10.69 -9.62
C HIS A 96 14.70 -10.85 -8.18
N PHE A 97 15.37 -11.97 -7.87
CA PHE A 97 15.85 -12.32 -6.53
C PHE A 97 16.92 -11.37 -5.91
N THR A 98 17.35 -10.31 -6.60
CA THR A 98 18.64 -9.65 -6.30
C THR A 98 18.71 -8.12 -6.30
N ASP A 99 17.62 -7.39 -6.55
CA ASP A 99 17.65 -5.93 -6.36
C ASP A 99 16.83 -5.56 -5.13
N GLU A 100 17.53 -5.20 -4.04
CA GLU A 100 16.95 -4.42 -2.95
C GLU A 100 16.49 -3.08 -3.54
N ILE A 101 15.25 -3.05 -4.04
CA ILE A 101 14.66 -1.80 -4.50
C ILE A 101 14.26 -1.01 -3.26
N ASP A 102 15.06 0.00 -2.95
CA ASP A 102 14.85 0.95 -1.86
C ASP A 102 13.55 1.74 -2.10
N GLY A 103 12.41 1.25 -1.59
CA GLY A 103 11.12 1.93 -1.75
C GLY A 103 9.87 1.08 -1.53
N PHE A 104 8.71 1.76 -1.50
CA PHE A 104 7.40 1.11 -1.42
C PHE A 104 7.10 0.34 -2.71
N GLN A 105 7.07 -1.00 -2.61
CA GLN A 105 6.75 -1.90 -3.70
C GLN A 105 5.30 -2.39 -3.58
N ILE A 106 4.39 -1.75 -4.30
CA ILE A 106 2.98 -2.11 -4.25
C ILE A 106 2.72 -3.54 -4.73
N ASN A 107 3.47 -3.99 -5.74
CA ASN A 107 3.40 -5.35 -6.30
C ASN A 107 3.70 -6.40 -5.22
N LEU A 108 4.80 -6.24 -4.50
CA LEU A 108 5.19 -7.14 -3.41
C LEU A 108 4.18 -7.09 -2.27
N CYS A 109 3.74 -5.90 -1.84
CA CYS A 109 2.76 -5.78 -0.77
C CYS A 109 1.44 -6.47 -1.14
N LEU A 110 0.93 -6.28 -2.35
CA LEU A 110 -0.28 -6.95 -2.84
C LEU A 110 -0.08 -8.47 -2.91
N LEU A 111 1.07 -8.93 -3.40
CA LEU A 111 1.40 -10.35 -3.50
C LEU A 111 1.46 -11.00 -2.11
N GLU A 112 2.14 -10.38 -1.14
CA GLU A 112 2.18 -10.86 0.24
C GLU A 112 0.76 -10.93 0.83
N LEU A 113 -0.05 -9.88 0.65
CA LEU A 113 -1.42 -9.85 1.18
C LEU A 113 -2.32 -10.96 0.62
N ILE A 114 -2.20 -11.30 -0.66
CA ILE A 114 -3.00 -12.40 -1.24
C ILE A 114 -2.48 -13.79 -0.86
N GLU A 115 -1.19 -13.92 -0.53
CA GLU A 115 -0.57 -15.18 -0.09
C GLU A 115 -0.79 -15.42 1.40
N GLU A 116 -0.78 -14.38 2.23
CA GLU A 116 -1.06 -14.45 3.67
C GLU A 116 -2.52 -14.78 3.97
N GLN A 117 -3.45 -14.38 3.10
CA GLN A 117 -4.89 -14.48 3.33
C GLN A 117 -5.53 -15.59 2.48
N GLU A 118 -5.94 -16.69 3.11
CA GLU A 118 -6.52 -17.85 2.41
C GLU A 118 -7.75 -17.49 1.55
N ARG A 119 -8.55 -16.49 1.97
CA ARG A 119 -9.70 -15.98 1.21
C ARG A 119 -9.33 -15.42 -0.18
N PHE A 120 -8.12 -14.92 -0.36
CA PHE A 120 -7.66 -14.34 -1.62
C PHE A 120 -6.92 -15.34 -2.51
N LYS A 121 -6.81 -16.61 -2.09
CA LYS A 121 -6.10 -17.65 -2.83
C LYS A 121 -6.61 -17.88 -4.26
N TRP A 122 -7.88 -17.56 -4.52
CA TRP A 122 -8.51 -17.71 -5.84
C TRP A 122 -8.47 -16.43 -6.69
N VAL A 123 -7.93 -15.33 -6.15
CA VAL A 123 -7.78 -14.09 -6.91
C VAL A 123 -6.67 -14.25 -7.93
N LYS A 124 -7.00 -14.03 -9.20
CA LYS A 124 -6.06 -14.10 -10.33
C LYS A 124 -5.46 -12.75 -10.64
N SER A 125 -6.30 -11.71 -10.61
CA SER A 125 -5.88 -10.36 -10.94
C SER A 125 -6.67 -9.30 -10.18
N LEU A 126 -6.03 -8.14 -10.01
CA LEU A 126 -6.64 -6.89 -9.59
C LEU A 126 -6.43 -5.87 -10.71
N GLU A 127 -7.51 -5.38 -11.28
CA GLU A 127 -7.50 -4.25 -12.22
C GLU A 127 -7.96 -2.98 -11.50
N VAL A 128 -7.28 -1.88 -11.82
CA VAL A 128 -7.48 -0.55 -11.27
C VAL A 128 -7.61 0.42 -12.44
N SER A 129 -8.77 1.05 -12.55
CA SER A 129 -9.07 2.02 -13.60
C SER A 129 -9.65 3.30 -13.00
N ARG A 130 -9.49 4.43 -13.68
CA ARG A 130 -10.12 5.69 -13.25
C ARG A 130 -11.53 5.76 -13.83
N ALA A 131 -12.51 6.12 -13.00
CA ALA A 131 -13.83 6.47 -13.50
C ALA A 131 -13.81 7.89 -14.05
N ASP A 132 -14.36 8.08 -15.26
CA ASP A 132 -14.39 9.37 -15.94
C ASP A 132 -15.34 10.36 -15.25
N GLY A 133 -14.84 11.55 -14.91
CA GLY A 133 -15.64 12.68 -14.44
C GLY A 133 -16.08 12.67 -12.98
N ASP A 134 -15.99 11.53 -12.29
CA ASP A 134 -16.38 11.42 -10.87
C ASP A 134 -15.24 11.82 -9.91
N ILE A 135 -15.55 12.70 -8.96
CA ILE A 135 -14.64 13.11 -7.88
C ILE A 135 -15.19 12.56 -6.57
N VAL A 136 -14.34 11.83 -5.84
CA VAL A 136 -14.63 11.32 -4.50
C VAL A 136 -14.06 12.26 -3.47
N GLU A 137 -14.89 12.63 -2.49
CA GLU A 137 -14.49 13.53 -1.42
C GLU A 137 -14.34 12.78 -0.09
N PHE A 138 -13.12 12.83 0.45
CA PHE A 138 -12.81 12.35 1.78
C PHE A 138 -12.75 13.53 2.74
N LEU A 139 -13.74 13.60 3.63
CA LEU A 139 -13.74 14.48 4.80
C LEU A 139 -12.85 13.93 5.90
N ASN A 140 -12.38 14.80 6.80
CA ASN A 140 -11.67 14.40 8.01
C ASN A 140 -10.39 13.58 7.74
N VAL A 141 -9.64 13.93 6.69
CA VAL A 141 -8.35 13.30 6.38
C VAL A 141 -7.25 14.09 7.07
N VAL A 142 -6.37 13.40 7.78
CA VAL A 142 -5.19 13.99 8.44
C VAL A 142 -4.08 14.18 7.41
N ASP A 143 -3.50 15.37 7.33
CA ASP A 143 -2.27 15.64 6.58
C ASP A 143 -1.00 15.46 7.44
N GLU A 144 0.19 15.61 6.86
CA GLU A 144 1.47 15.53 7.58
C GLU A 144 1.58 16.47 8.78
N SER A 145 0.89 17.61 8.74
CA SER A 145 0.87 18.59 9.83
C SER A 145 -0.12 18.24 10.93
N GLY A 146 -0.82 17.10 10.83
CA GLY A 146 -1.87 16.70 11.76
C GLY A 146 -3.20 17.44 11.56
N GLN A 147 -3.35 18.21 10.47
CA GLN A 147 -4.55 19.00 10.24
C GLN A 147 -5.61 18.18 9.50
N MET A 148 -6.86 18.34 9.93
CA MET A 148 -8.01 17.72 9.29
C MET A 148 -8.41 18.52 8.06
N LYS A 149 -8.32 17.89 6.88
CA LYS A 149 -8.67 18.50 5.60
C LYS A 149 -9.70 17.67 4.85
N LYS A 150 -10.37 18.37 3.93
CA LYS A 150 -11.18 17.76 2.88
C LYS A 150 -10.28 17.50 1.68
N VAL A 151 -10.31 16.28 1.17
CA VAL A 151 -9.50 15.83 0.05
C VAL A 151 -10.43 15.35 -1.05
N GLY A 152 -10.28 15.89 -2.26
CA GLY A 152 -10.95 15.39 -3.46
C GLY A 152 -9.98 14.64 -4.34
N CYS A 153 -10.33 13.43 -4.77
CA CYS A 153 -9.55 12.67 -5.75
C CYS A 153 -10.47 12.08 -6.82
N SER A 154 -9.90 11.72 -7.98
CA SER A 154 -10.66 11.00 -9.00
C SER A 154 -11.17 9.68 -8.45
N ASN A 155 -12.40 9.34 -8.83
CA ASN A 155 -12.94 8.04 -8.52
C ASN A 155 -12.14 6.95 -9.26
N VAL A 156 -11.93 5.83 -8.57
CA VAL A 156 -11.11 4.70 -9.03
C VAL A 156 -11.96 3.46 -8.90
N ILE A 157 -11.93 2.60 -9.90
CA ILE A 157 -12.65 1.33 -9.92
C ILE A 157 -11.63 0.21 -9.73
N PHE A 158 -11.89 -0.63 -8.74
CA PHE A 158 -11.17 -1.85 -8.43
C PHE A 158 -11.98 -3.05 -8.92
N THR A 159 -11.42 -3.82 -9.83
CA THR A 159 -12.04 -5.05 -10.35
C THR A 159 -11.17 -6.24 -9.97
N ILE A 160 -11.76 -7.26 -9.36
CA ILE A 160 -11.08 -8.50 -8.99
C ILE A 160 -11.66 -9.67 -9.78
N GLU A 161 -10.79 -10.47 -10.37
CA GLU A 161 -11.13 -11.71 -11.08
C GLU A 161 -10.61 -12.96 -10.36
#